data_AF-A0A839DPM5-F1
#
_entry.id   AF-A0A839DPM5-F1
#
_cell.length_a   1.000
_cell.length_b   1.000
_cell.length_c   1.000
_cell.angle_alpha   90.00
_cell.angle_beta   90.00
_cell.angle_gamma   90.00
#
_symmetry.space_group_name_H-M   'P 1'
#
loop_
_entity.id
_entity.type
_entity.pdbx_description
1 polymer ?
#
loop_
_entity_poly.entity_id
_entity_poly.type
_entity_poly.pdbx_seq_one_letter_code
_entity_poly.pdbx_strand_id
1 'polypeptide(L)'
;MSLGQVWAEIEAVVPRSELAEALTAVVELAGPPDSDADEAWRAELVKRFATVRPFLPLLCEVIRFDAAPDGQRVLAALRDLPRLWGGGRNKVARSEIDEQLLIGSWRHLVLHAPELEPGTVDWRAYTFCVLEQFHRCLRRRDIFAVNSSKWGDPRAKLLAGSAWITAKPVVLSSLGLPPDPAQHLDERAEALDATFREVTAGLPDNTAVRFDEQGRLHLAALPAEAEPPSLENLRVLTSRMLPRVDLPEVLLEVFSWTGAAEAFTSITGGEARLADLPDQKLWRVDTKADYGPFSTAARGRIDLDRVRRHWEDILRVVASIHTGAVRAHDVIRMLSRDGHPTPLGEAIAHYGRIEKTLHVQRMVDDTGYRRDIKAQANLQEGRHALARRIFHGQRGELRQRYYEGMEDQLGALGLVLNAIVLFNTRYRDAAIAELRAGGYEVRDEDAARLSPFVRGHINMLGRYSFLAPDLAGALHPLRDPSEPDEEEIN
;
A
#
# COMPACT_ATOMS: atom_id res chain seq x y z
N MET A 1 7.70 25.02 -13.12
CA MET A 1 7.89 26.24 -12.32
C MET A 1 9.02 26.00 -11.33
N SER A 2 9.95 26.95 -11.20
CA SER A 2 10.93 26.94 -10.11
C SER A 2 10.26 27.38 -8.79
N LEU A 3 10.84 27.02 -7.64
CA LEU A 3 10.33 27.43 -6.33
C LEU A 3 10.18 28.97 -6.23
N GLY A 4 11.08 29.71 -6.86
CA GLY A 4 11.00 31.17 -6.95
C GLY A 4 9.79 31.67 -7.75
N GLN A 5 9.38 30.96 -8.80
CA GLN A 5 8.18 31.31 -9.57
C GLN A 5 6.89 31.00 -8.81
N VAL A 6 6.86 29.88 -8.07
CA VAL A 6 5.74 29.56 -7.17
C VAL A 6 5.57 30.63 -6.10
N TRP A 7 6.68 31.08 -5.51
CA TRP A 7 6.64 32.15 -4.50
C TRP A 7 6.20 33.50 -5.07
N ALA A 8 6.62 33.84 -6.29
CA ALA A 8 6.20 35.08 -6.95
C ALA A 8 4.69 35.07 -7.28
N GLU A 9 4.14 33.92 -7.68
CA GLU A 9 2.70 33.78 -7.89
C GLU A 9 1.90 33.85 -6.59
N ILE A 10 2.42 33.28 -5.50
CA ILE A 10 1.79 33.39 -4.17
C ILE A 10 1.81 34.84 -3.68
N GLU A 11 2.93 35.55 -3.82
CA GLU A 11 3.06 36.97 -3.44
C GLU A 11 2.17 37.90 -4.26
N ALA A 12 1.86 37.53 -5.51
CA ALA A 12 0.93 38.29 -6.35
C ALA A 12 -0.54 38.20 -5.86
N VAL A 13 -0.86 37.18 -5.07
CA VAL A 13 -2.22 36.94 -4.54
C VAL A 13 -2.33 37.38 -3.07
N VAL A 14 -1.30 37.12 -2.25
CA VAL A 14 -1.24 37.52 -0.84
C VAL A 14 0.20 37.93 -0.48
N PRO A 15 0.45 39.17 -0.03
CA PRO A 15 1.75 39.61 0.47
C PRO A 15 2.26 38.73 1.62
N ARG A 16 3.57 38.45 1.65
CA ARG A 16 4.18 37.62 2.71
C ARG A 16 3.93 38.13 4.12
N SER A 17 3.80 39.44 4.32
CA SER A 17 3.48 40.04 5.61
C SER A 17 2.07 39.64 6.08
N GLU A 18 1.11 39.64 5.16
CA GLU A 18 -0.27 39.26 5.43
C GLU A 18 -0.39 37.74 5.66
N LEU A 19 0.42 36.95 4.95
CA LEU A 19 0.52 35.50 5.16
C LEU A 19 1.18 35.15 6.51
N ALA A 20 2.17 35.94 6.94
CA ALA A 20 2.81 35.80 8.25
C ALA A 20 1.89 36.22 9.39
N GLU A 21 1.10 37.29 9.22
CA GLU A 21 0.06 37.69 10.18
C GLU A 21 -1.07 36.66 10.24
N ALA A 22 -1.52 36.14 9.09
CA ALA A 22 -2.51 35.06 9.05
C ALA A 22 -1.98 33.79 9.72
N LEU A 23 -0.70 33.44 9.53
CA LEU A 23 -0.08 32.31 10.20
C LEU A 23 0.04 32.54 11.71
N THR A 24 0.36 33.76 12.13
CA THR A 24 0.42 34.14 13.56
C THR A 24 -0.97 34.08 14.18
N ALA A 25 -2.00 34.58 13.49
CA ALA A 25 -3.40 34.49 13.91
C ALA A 25 -3.89 33.04 13.96
N VAL A 26 -3.49 32.19 13.00
CA VAL A 26 -3.78 30.75 13.01
C VAL A 26 -3.08 30.05 14.17
N VAL A 27 -1.85 30.43 14.50
CA VAL A 27 -1.09 29.89 15.65
C VAL A 27 -1.70 30.37 16.98
N GLU A 28 -2.16 31.61 17.08
CA GLU A 28 -2.87 32.14 18.24
C GLU A 28 -4.26 31.49 18.41
N LEU A 29 -4.97 31.22 17.30
CA LEU A 29 -6.22 30.46 17.27
C LEU A 29 -6.02 28.97 17.57
N ALA A 30 -4.85 28.40 17.24
CA ALA A 30 -4.54 26.98 17.44
C ALA A 30 -4.14 26.63 18.89
N GLY A 31 -3.82 27.63 19.73
CA GLY A 31 -3.43 27.40 21.13
C GLY A 31 -2.11 26.59 21.28
N PRO A 32 -1.61 26.41 22.52
CA PRO A 32 -0.39 25.64 22.78
C PRO A 32 -0.53 24.15 22.38
N PRO A 33 0.57 23.43 22.11
CA PRO A 33 0.54 22.06 21.56
C PRO A 33 -0.12 20.97 22.45
N ASP A 34 -0.47 21.30 23.70
CA ASP A 34 -1.25 20.44 24.62
C ASP A 34 -2.70 20.93 24.82
N SER A 35 -3.13 21.98 24.11
CA SER A 35 -4.52 22.47 24.07
C SER A 35 -5.29 21.74 22.97
N ASP A 36 -5.97 20.66 23.36
CA ASP A 36 -6.84 19.87 22.49
C ASP A 36 -8.05 20.73 22.06
N ALA A 37 -8.12 21.12 20.79
CA ALA A 37 -9.25 21.89 20.23
C ALA A 37 -10.64 21.24 20.46
N ASP A 38 -10.65 19.95 20.78
CA ASP A 38 -11.84 19.16 21.08
C ASP A 38 -12.36 19.29 22.52
N GLU A 39 -11.60 19.86 23.48
CA GLU A 39 -12.01 19.87 24.89
C GLU A 39 -13.34 20.62 25.11
N ALA A 40 -13.51 21.77 24.46
CA ALA A 40 -14.75 22.54 24.53
C ALA A 40 -15.95 21.77 23.95
N TRP A 41 -15.73 21.06 22.83
CA TRP A 41 -16.76 20.21 22.22
C TRP A 41 -17.10 19.00 23.11
N ARG A 42 -16.10 18.36 23.72
CA ARG A 42 -16.29 17.24 24.66
C ARG A 42 -17.04 17.69 25.90
N ALA A 43 -16.73 18.86 26.46
CA ALA A 43 -17.46 19.43 27.59
C ALA A 43 -18.95 19.67 27.24
N GLU A 44 -19.25 20.09 26.00
CA GLU A 44 -20.64 20.24 25.53
C GLU A 44 -21.35 18.90 25.35
N LEU A 45 -20.65 17.86 24.88
CA LEU A 45 -21.20 16.51 24.80
C LEU A 45 -21.66 15.98 26.16
N VAL A 46 -20.89 16.23 27.23
CA VAL A 46 -21.22 15.77 28.59
C VAL A 46 -22.61 16.26 29.03
N LYS A 47 -23.00 17.48 28.63
CA LYS A 47 -24.33 18.04 28.93
C LYS A 47 -25.47 17.27 28.28
N ARG A 48 -25.20 16.49 27.22
CA ARG A 48 -26.17 15.66 26.48
C ARG A 48 -26.32 14.25 27.05
N PHE A 49 -25.74 13.96 28.22
CA PHE A 49 -25.81 12.65 28.84
C PHE A 49 -27.24 12.11 28.98
N ALA A 50 -28.20 12.95 29.38
CA ALA A 50 -29.59 12.57 29.55
C ALA A 50 -30.23 12.01 28.26
N THR A 51 -29.76 12.44 27.10
CA THR A 51 -30.22 11.96 25.79
C THR A 51 -29.73 10.55 25.51
N VAL A 52 -28.49 10.21 25.88
CA VAL A 52 -27.86 8.92 25.54
C VAL A 52 -28.14 7.85 26.58
N ARG A 53 -28.31 8.25 27.85
CA ARG A 53 -28.54 7.36 29.00
C ARG A 53 -29.57 6.25 28.75
N PRO A 54 -30.77 6.49 28.18
CA PRO A 54 -31.79 5.44 28.00
C PRO A 54 -31.38 4.37 26.97
N PHE A 55 -30.50 4.71 26.03
CA PHE A 55 -30.11 3.82 24.94
C PHE A 55 -28.96 2.88 25.31
N LEU A 56 -28.13 3.24 26.29
CA LEU A 56 -26.94 2.45 26.66
C LEU A 56 -27.24 1.02 27.12
N PRO A 57 -28.23 0.77 27.99
CA PRO A 57 -28.61 -0.60 28.35
C PRO A 57 -29.11 -1.39 27.14
N LEU A 58 -30.01 -0.79 26.34
CA LEU A 58 -30.56 -1.41 25.12
C LEU A 58 -29.46 -1.77 24.11
N LEU A 59 -28.47 -0.89 23.93
CA LEU A 59 -27.34 -1.15 23.03
C LEU A 59 -26.56 -2.41 23.44
N CYS A 60 -26.34 -2.60 24.74
CA CYS A 60 -25.59 -3.75 25.27
C CYS A 60 -26.42 -5.05 25.28
N GLU A 61 -27.74 -4.96 25.44
CA GLU A 61 -28.66 -6.10 25.49
C GLU A 61 -29.05 -6.60 24.10
N VAL A 62 -29.37 -5.69 23.18
CA VAL A 62 -29.93 -6.03 21.86
C VAL A 62 -28.84 -6.46 20.88
N ILE A 63 -27.67 -5.80 20.91
CA ILE A 63 -26.59 -6.08 19.97
C ILE A 63 -25.50 -6.89 20.67
N ARG A 64 -25.30 -8.12 20.18
CA ARG A 64 -24.16 -8.94 20.61
C ARG A 64 -22.88 -8.41 20.00
N PHE A 65 -22.12 -7.65 20.77
CA PHE A 65 -20.76 -7.24 20.41
C PHE A 65 -19.73 -8.26 20.87
N ASP A 66 -18.65 -8.38 20.10
CA ASP A 66 -17.42 -9.07 20.49
C ASP A 66 -16.22 -8.23 20.07
N ALA A 67 -15.01 -8.56 20.53
CA ALA A 67 -13.84 -7.71 20.37
C ALA A 67 -12.54 -8.48 20.10
N ALA A 68 -11.69 -7.88 19.25
CA ALA A 68 -10.27 -8.23 19.15
C ALA A 68 -9.54 -7.81 20.44
N PRO A 69 -8.31 -8.30 20.71
CA PRO A 69 -7.57 -8.00 21.94
C PRO A 69 -7.51 -6.50 22.30
N ASP A 70 -7.33 -5.63 21.30
CA ASP A 70 -7.26 -4.17 21.49
C ASP A 70 -8.62 -3.51 21.83
N GLY A 71 -9.74 -4.15 21.51
CA GLY A 71 -11.09 -3.64 21.79
C GLY A 71 -11.74 -4.20 23.06
N GLN A 72 -11.15 -5.25 23.66
CA GLN A 72 -11.75 -5.96 24.80
C GLN A 72 -11.98 -5.07 26.00
N ARG A 73 -11.02 -4.20 26.32
CA ARG A 73 -11.12 -3.27 27.46
C ARG A 73 -12.26 -2.26 27.28
N VAL A 74 -12.36 -1.66 26.10
CA VAL A 74 -13.42 -0.70 25.77
C VAL A 74 -14.78 -1.38 25.80
N LEU A 75 -14.89 -2.59 25.25
CA LEU A 75 -16.14 -3.36 25.27
C LEU A 75 -16.56 -3.75 26.70
N ALA A 76 -15.61 -4.13 27.56
CA ALA A 76 -15.88 -4.40 28.97
C ALA A 76 -16.40 -3.14 29.68
N ALA A 77 -15.73 -2.00 29.52
CA ALA A 77 -16.17 -0.74 30.11
C ALA A 77 -17.56 -0.32 29.63
N LEU A 78 -17.87 -0.46 28.33
CA LEU A 78 -19.19 -0.17 27.78
C LEU A 78 -20.29 -0.99 28.47
N ARG A 79 -20.05 -2.30 28.69
CA ARG A 79 -21.00 -3.22 29.33
C ARG A 79 -21.21 -2.89 30.81
N ASP A 80 -20.22 -2.33 31.48
CA ASP A 80 -20.32 -1.95 32.88
C ASP A 80 -20.94 -0.55 33.10
N LEU A 81 -21.02 0.32 32.07
CA LEU A 81 -21.62 1.64 32.19
C LEU A 81 -23.03 1.64 32.83
N PRO A 82 -24.00 0.79 32.44
CA PRO A 82 -25.31 0.79 33.08
C PRO A 82 -25.29 0.46 34.57
N ARG A 83 -24.30 -0.33 35.03
CA ARG A 83 -24.11 -0.65 36.46
C ARG A 83 -23.48 0.52 37.22
N LEU A 84 -22.61 1.27 36.54
CA LEU A 84 -21.84 2.37 37.11
C LEU A 84 -22.73 3.53 37.61
N TRP A 85 -23.80 3.84 36.89
CA TRP A 85 -24.78 4.90 37.25
C TRP A 85 -26.23 4.42 37.41
N GLY A 86 -26.44 3.10 37.39
CA GLY A 86 -27.74 2.47 37.63
C GLY A 86 -28.22 2.57 39.09
N GLY A 87 -29.50 2.27 39.34
CA GLY A 87 -30.02 2.09 40.71
C GLY A 87 -30.09 3.36 41.58
N GLY A 88 -30.14 4.54 40.97
CA GLY A 88 -30.23 5.82 41.71
C GLY A 88 -28.89 6.34 42.26
N ARG A 89 -27.77 5.74 41.86
CA ARG A 89 -26.42 6.22 42.21
C ARG A 89 -26.18 7.62 41.63
N ASN A 90 -25.63 8.51 42.45
CA ASN A 90 -25.25 9.87 42.05
C ASN A 90 -23.72 10.12 42.13
N LYS A 91 -22.96 9.16 42.65
CA LYS A 91 -21.50 9.23 42.83
C LYS A 91 -20.83 7.93 42.38
N VAL A 92 -19.65 8.08 41.79
CA VAL A 92 -18.79 6.99 41.33
C VAL A 92 -17.38 7.26 41.83
N ALA A 93 -16.78 6.24 42.45
CA ALA A 93 -15.42 6.33 42.94
C ALA A 93 -14.42 6.11 41.79
N ARG A 94 -13.24 6.73 41.91
CA ARG A 94 -12.16 6.57 40.92
C ARG A 94 -11.71 5.11 40.72
N SER A 95 -11.82 4.27 41.74
CA SER A 95 -11.50 2.83 41.65
C SER A 95 -12.52 2.01 40.85
N GLU A 96 -13.67 2.57 40.50
CA GLU A 96 -14.73 1.90 39.74
C GLU A 96 -14.61 2.12 38.23
N ILE A 97 -13.66 2.93 37.78
CA ILE A 97 -13.42 3.21 36.35
C ILE A 97 -12.08 2.66 35.88
N ASP A 98 -11.96 2.38 34.59
CA ASP A 98 -10.69 2.05 33.97
C ASP A 98 -9.99 3.33 33.49
N GLU A 99 -9.06 3.82 34.29
CA GLU A 99 -8.29 5.03 33.97
C GLU A 99 -7.42 4.90 32.71
N GLN A 100 -7.12 3.68 32.25
CA GLN A 100 -6.32 3.48 31.03
C GLN A 100 -7.11 3.86 29.77
N LEU A 101 -8.43 4.01 29.89
CA LEU A 101 -9.28 4.53 28.82
C LEU A 101 -9.20 6.06 28.72
N LEU A 102 -8.69 6.78 29.73
CA LEU A 102 -8.68 8.24 29.72
C LEU A 102 -7.56 8.78 28.83
N ILE A 103 -7.91 9.22 27.63
CA ILE A 103 -7.00 9.80 26.62
C ILE A 103 -7.28 11.29 26.41
N GLY A 104 -6.23 12.08 26.17
CA GLY A 104 -6.34 13.52 25.87
C GLY A 104 -7.15 14.28 26.92
N SER A 105 -7.97 15.23 26.47
CA SER A 105 -8.81 16.06 27.34
C SER A 105 -9.87 15.28 28.15
N TRP A 106 -10.21 14.02 27.81
CA TRP A 106 -11.09 13.21 28.66
C TRP A 106 -10.50 12.97 30.05
N ARG A 107 -9.16 12.88 30.17
CA ARG A 107 -8.51 12.70 31.47
C ARG A 107 -8.81 13.87 32.41
N HIS A 108 -8.74 15.09 31.87
CA HIS A 108 -9.07 16.30 32.61
C HIS A 108 -10.56 16.34 32.95
N LEU A 109 -11.45 16.15 31.97
CA LEU A 109 -12.90 16.19 32.17
C LEU A 109 -13.43 15.14 33.17
N VAL A 110 -12.79 13.96 33.26
CA VAL A 110 -13.24 12.88 34.16
C VAL A 110 -12.69 13.04 35.58
N LEU A 111 -11.43 13.44 35.73
CA LEU A 111 -10.72 13.41 37.02
C LEU A 111 -10.62 14.78 37.70
N HIS A 112 -10.77 15.87 36.95
CA HIS A 112 -10.44 17.22 37.40
C HIS A 112 -11.57 18.23 37.15
N ALA A 113 -12.81 17.77 36.93
CA ALA A 113 -13.94 18.67 36.79
C ALA A 113 -14.16 19.52 38.07
N PRO A 114 -14.50 20.82 37.97
CA PRO A 114 -14.49 21.76 39.09
C PRO A 114 -15.43 21.41 40.26
N GLU A 115 -16.47 20.63 39.99
CA GLU A 115 -17.54 20.29 40.94
C GLU A 115 -17.33 18.91 41.61
N LEU A 116 -16.19 18.24 41.39
CA LEU A 116 -15.95 16.89 41.90
C LEU A 116 -15.57 16.85 43.38
N GLU A 117 -16.20 15.95 44.11
CA GLU A 117 -15.79 15.61 45.47
C GLU A 117 -14.47 14.80 45.45
N PRO A 118 -13.60 14.92 46.48
CA PRO A 118 -12.36 14.17 46.55
C PRO A 118 -12.57 12.65 46.41
N GLY A 119 -11.86 12.03 45.47
CA GLY A 119 -11.92 10.59 45.21
C GLY A 119 -13.07 10.14 44.29
N THR A 120 -13.91 11.07 43.84
CA THR A 120 -14.98 10.81 42.85
C THR A 120 -14.57 11.22 41.43
N VAL A 121 -15.33 10.75 40.44
CA VAL A 121 -15.10 11.06 39.02
C VAL A 121 -16.37 11.55 38.35
N ASP A 122 -16.23 12.34 37.28
CA ASP A 122 -17.37 12.69 36.44
C ASP A 122 -17.73 11.49 35.56
N TRP A 123 -18.69 10.72 36.05
CA TRP A 123 -19.17 9.51 35.39
C TRP A 123 -19.92 9.78 34.08
N ARG A 124 -20.41 11.02 33.86
CA ARG A 124 -21.01 11.43 32.58
C ARG A 124 -19.92 11.65 31.54
N ALA A 125 -18.86 12.36 31.93
CA ALA A 125 -17.66 12.51 31.10
C ALA A 125 -17.02 11.15 30.80
N TYR A 126 -16.94 10.26 31.79
CA TYR A 126 -16.41 8.90 31.59
C TYR A 126 -17.28 8.09 30.61
N THR A 127 -18.61 8.23 30.70
CA THR A 127 -19.53 7.57 29.75
C THR A 127 -19.27 8.02 28.31
N PHE A 128 -19.12 9.33 28.05
CA PHE A 128 -18.81 9.80 26.70
C PHE A 128 -17.40 9.43 26.24
N CYS A 129 -16.42 9.38 27.15
CA CYS A 129 -15.09 8.86 26.87
C CYS A 129 -15.13 7.40 26.37
N VAL A 130 -15.90 6.54 27.05
CA VAL A 130 -16.09 5.14 26.66
C VAL A 130 -16.85 5.04 25.34
N LEU A 131 -17.88 5.86 25.12
CA LEU A 131 -18.65 5.88 23.87
C LEU A 131 -17.83 6.34 22.66
N GLU A 132 -17.00 7.37 22.81
CA GLU A 132 -16.11 7.84 21.74
C GLU A 132 -15.11 6.74 21.37
N GLN A 133 -14.52 6.08 22.36
CA GLN A 133 -13.62 4.96 22.13
C GLN A 133 -14.33 3.76 21.51
N PHE A 134 -15.53 3.43 21.98
CA PHE A 134 -16.34 2.37 21.39
C PHE A 134 -16.64 2.66 19.91
N HIS A 135 -17.03 3.89 19.58
CA HIS A 135 -17.25 4.30 18.20
C HIS A 135 -15.97 4.18 17.35
N ARG A 136 -14.83 4.59 17.90
CA ARG A 136 -13.51 4.45 17.26
C ARG A 136 -13.15 2.98 17.03
N CYS A 137 -13.38 2.11 18.01
CA CYS A 137 -13.18 0.67 17.93
C CYS A 137 -14.12 0.02 16.89
N LEU A 138 -15.37 0.46 16.78
CA LEU A 138 -16.30 0.00 15.73
C LEU A 138 -15.80 0.38 14.32
N ARG A 139 -15.27 1.60 14.15
CA ARG A 139 -14.70 2.04 12.86
C ARG A 139 -13.44 1.25 12.51
N ARG A 140 -12.58 0.99 13.49
CA ARG A 140 -11.37 0.17 13.36
C ARG A 140 -11.60 -1.34 13.32
N ARG A 141 -12.84 -1.79 13.56
CA ARG A 141 -13.23 -3.21 13.70
C ARG A 141 -12.56 -3.94 14.88
N ASP A 142 -12.12 -3.21 15.89
CA ASP A 142 -11.65 -3.76 17.18
C ASP A 142 -12.80 -4.29 18.02
N ILE A 143 -13.96 -3.67 17.85
CA ILE A 143 -15.24 -4.17 18.33
C ILE A 143 -16.12 -4.37 17.11
N PHE A 144 -16.86 -5.46 17.09
CA PHE A 144 -17.72 -5.83 15.98
C PHE A 144 -19.03 -6.44 16.48
N ALA A 145 -20.08 -6.26 15.70
CA ALA A 145 -21.38 -6.86 15.96
C ALA A 145 -21.40 -8.27 15.37
N VAL A 146 -21.61 -9.26 16.23
CA VAL A 146 -21.75 -10.67 15.81
C VAL A 146 -22.96 -10.78 14.87
N ASN A 147 -22.80 -11.54 13.79
CA ASN A 147 -23.80 -11.71 12.72
C ASN A 147 -24.13 -10.44 11.90
N SER A 148 -23.33 -9.38 11.99
CA SER A 148 -23.48 -8.22 11.11
C SER A 148 -22.66 -8.37 9.83
N SER A 149 -23.29 -8.19 8.66
CA SER A 149 -22.55 -8.12 7.39
C SER A 149 -21.70 -6.86 7.26
N LYS A 150 -22.17 -5.73 7.84
CA LYS A 150 -21.52 -4.42 7.74
C LYS A 150 -20.54 -4.14 8.89
N TRP A 151 -20.86 -4.60 10.10
CA TRP A 151 -20.09 -4.34 11.33
C TRP A 151 -19.52 -5.61 11.96
N GLY A 152 -19.49 -6.74 11.23
CA GLY A 152 -19.00 -8.03 11.72
C GLY A 152 -17.48 -8.19 11.68
N ASP A 153 -17.00 -9.30 12.25
CA ASP A 153 -15.58 -9.61 12.36
C ASP A 153 -14.95 -9.71 10.96
N PRO A 154 -14.01 -8.83 10.62
CA PRO A 154 -13.28 -8.92 9.35
C PRO A 154 -12.55 -10.25 9.18
N ARG A 155 -12.13 -10.88 10.29
CA ARG A 155 -11.33 -12.12 10.32
C ARG A 155 -12.16 -13.39 10.11
N ALA A 156 -13.49 -13.28 10.09
CA ALA A 156 -14.38 -14.44 9.90
C ALA A 156 -14.15 -15.19 8.57
N LYS A 157 -13.56 -14.53 7.57
CA LYS A 157 -13.21 -15.13 6.28
C LYS A 157 -11.86 -15.87 6.30
N LEU A 158 -11.04 -15.69 7.33
CA LEU A 158 -9.73 -16.32 7.43
C LEU A 158 -9.85 -17.79 7.82
N LEU A 159 -8.83 -18.59 7.51
CA LEU A 159 -8.72 -19.98 7.96
C LEU A 159 -8.91 -20.05 9.48
N ALA A 160 -9.82 -20.91 9.95
CA ALA A 160 -10.11 -21.07 11.38
C ALA A 160 -10.22 -22.56 11.75
N GLY A 161 -10.18 -22.84 13.06
CA GLY A 161 -10.37 -24.19 13.59
C GLY A 161 -9.37 -25.22 13.02
N SER A 162 -9.87 -26.37 12.62
CA SER A 162 -9.05 -27.48 12.09
C SER A 162 -8.31 -27.13 10.79
N ALA A 163 -8.94 -26.32 9.92
CA ALA A 163 -8.32 -25.86 8.68
C ALA A 163 -7.08 -25.00 8.95
N TRP A 164 -7.14 -24.14 9.97
CA TRP A 164 -5.98 -23.37 10.42
C TRP A 164 -4.88 -24.26 11.01
N ILE A 165 -5.25 -25.16 11.92
CA ILE A 165 -4.30 -26.06 12.60
C ILE A 165 -3.53 -26.92 11.58
N THR A 166 -4.21 -27.36 10.52
CA THR A 166 -3.61 -28.20 9.47
C THR A 166 -2.70 -27.40 8.53
N ALA A 167 -3.11 -26.19 8.14
CA ALA A 167 -2.36 -25.37 7.19
C ALA A 167 -1.13 -24.70 7.81
N LYS A 168 -1.19 -24.31 9.09
CA LYS A 168 -0.18 -23.50 9.76
C LYS A 168 1.26 -24.05 9.62
N PRO A 169 1.57 -25.32 9.95
CA PRO A 169 2.96 -25.80 9.92
C PRO A 169 3.56 -25.80 8.51
N VAL A 170 2.76 -26.15 7.50
CA VAL A 170 3.20 -26.21 6.10
C VAL A 170 3.52 -24.81 5.60
N VAL A 171 2.61 -23.85 5.81
CA VAL A 171 2.80 -22.47 5.37
C VAL A 171 4.01 -21.83 6.05
N LEU A 172 4.15 -22.03 7.36
CA LEU A 172 5.28 -21.48 8.12
C LEU A 172 6.62 -22.01 7.60
N SER A 173 6.70 -23.32 7.32
CA SER A 173 7.90 -23.92 6.76
C SER A 173 8.20 -23.40 5.36
N SER A 174 7.20 -23.29 4.48
CA SER A 174 7.40 -22.79 3.11
C SER A 174 7.82 -21.33 3.04
N LEU A 175 7.41 -20.52 4.02
CA LEU A 175 7.72 -19.10 4.08
C LEU A 175 8.89 -18.76 5.02
N GLY A 176 9.49 -19.77 5.67
CA GLY A 176 10.55 -19.58 6.65
C GLY A 176 10.11 -18.74 7.86
N LEU A 177 8.83 -18.76 8.22
CA LEU A 177 8.28 -17.99 9.33
C LEU A 177 8.21 -18.87 10.59
N PRO A 178 8.68 -18.39 11.76
CA PRO A 178 8.58 -19.16 12.98
C PRO A 178 7.18 -19.07 13.63
N PRO A 179 6.76 -20.11 14.37
CA PRO A 179 5.49 -20.10 15.09
C PRO A 179 5.49 -19.12 16.27
N ASP A 180 6.64 -18.91 16.91
CA ASP A 180 6.83 -17.93 18.00
C ASP A 180 7.45 -16.64 17.42
N PRO A 181 6.82 -15.47 17.63
CA PRO A 181 7.36 -14.20 17.14
C PRO A 181 8.57 -13.69 17.92
N ALA A 182 8.81 -14.13 19.15
CA ALA A 182 9.78 -13.46 20.03
C ALA A 182 11.20 -13.43 19.43
N GLN A 183 11.77 -14.61 19.17
CA GLN A 183 13.09 -14.74 18.58
C GLN A 183 13.19 -14.04 17.21
N HIS A 184 12.17 -14.22 16.35
CA HIS A 184 12.14 -13.61 15.02
C HIS A 184 12.16 -12.08 15.07
N LEU A 185 11.33 -11.48 15.92
CA LEU A 185 11.25 -10.04 16.02
C LEU A 185 12.51 -9.45 16.64
N ASP A 186 13.14 -10.16 17.57
CA ASP A 186 14.40 -9.75 18.18
C ASP A 186 15.53 -9.80 17.14
N GLU A 187 15.65 -10.90 16.38
CA GLU A 187 16.60 -11.02 15.25
C GLU A 187 16.40 -9.90 14.21
N ARG A 188 15.15 -9.58 13.88
CA ARG A 188 14.82 -8.49 12.93
C ARG A 188 15.12 -7.11 13.48
N ALA A 189 14.92 -6.89 14.78
CA ALA A 189 15.24 -5.63 15.44
C ALA A 189 16.76 -5.43 15.51
N GLU A 190 17.51 -6.47 15.86
CA GLU A 190 18.97 -6.48 15.86
C GLU A 190 19.54 -6.24 14.46
N ALA A 191 19.01 -6.92 13.44
CA ALA A 191 19.42 -6.70 12.06
C ALA A 191 19.19 -5.26 11.60
N LEU A 192 18.03 -4.68 11.94
CA LEU A 192 17.70 -3.29 11.61
C LEU A 192 18.66 -2.29 12.28
N ASP A 193 18.94 -2.50 13.57
CA ASP A 193 19.85 -1.67 14.36
C ASP A 193 21.31 -1.78 13.87
N ALA A 194 21.78 -3.01 13.61
CA ALA A 194 23.09 -3.26 13.02
C ALA A 194 23.26 -2.58 11.65
N THR A 195 22.26 -2.73 10.77
CA THR A 195 22.28 -2.12 9.44
C THR A 195 22.29 -0.60 9.52
N PHE A 196 21.52 0.01 10.45
CA PHE A 196 21.61 1.46 10.68
C PHE A 196 23.04 1.89 11.05
N ARG A 197 23.70 1.16 11.97
CA ARG A 197 25.07 1.51 12.38
C ARG A 197 26.07 1.38 11.25
N GLU A 198 26.01 0.29 10.50
CA GLU A 198 26.88 0.02 9.36
C GLU A 198 26.74 1.11 8.28
N VAL A 199 25.51 1.38 7.86
CA VAL A 199 25.24 2.39 6.83
C VAL A 199 25.63 3.80 7.31
N THR A 200 25.40 4.13 8.58
CA THR A 200 25.86 5.41 9.15
C THR A 200 27.39 5.51 9.16
N ALA A 201 28.11 4.43 9.45
CA ALA A 201 29.56 4.41 9.45
C ALA A 201 30.17 4.61 8.05
N GLY A 202 29.53 4.07 7.00
CA GLY A 202 29.95 4.25 5.61
C GLY A 202 29.52 5.57 4.97
N LEU A 203 28.68 6.37 5.64
CA LEU A 203 28.09 7.58 5.09
C LEU A 203 29.09 8.69 4.71
N PRO A 204 30.18 8.96 5.47
CA PRO A 204 31.15 10.00 5.13
C PRO A 204 31.78 9.82 3.74
N ASP A 205 31.95 8.57 3.30
CA ASP A 205 32.54 8.22 2.02
C ASP A 205 31.48 7.99 0.92
N ASN A 206 30.18 7.99 1.25
CA ASN A 206 29.09 7.68 0.33
C ASN A 206 28.56 8.95 -0.37
N THR A 207 29.07 9.20 -1.58
CA THR A 207 28.63 10.33 -2.44
C THR A 207 27.24 10.16 -3.05
N ALA A 208 26.67 8.95 -2.95
CA ALA A 208 25.41 8.61 -3.59
C ALA A 208 24.18 8.94 -2.73
N VAL A 209 24.39 9.52 -1.54
CA VAL A 209 23.36 9.69 -0.51
C VAL A 209 23.36 11.13 -0.02
N ARG A 210 22.19 11.76 0.02
CA ARG A 210 22.02 13.13 0.50
C ARG A 210 20.77 13.21 1.36
N PHE A 211 20.82 14.03 2.40
CA PHE A 211 19.65 14.37 3.20
C PHE A 211 19.26 15.83 2.94
N ASP A 212 17.98 16.10 2.73
CA ASP A 212 17.51 17.49 2.65
C ASP A 212 17.30 18.11 4.03
N GLU A 213 16.99 19.41 4.08
CA GLU A 213 16.73 20.15 5.32
C GLU A 213 15.57 19.57 6.13
N GLN A 214 14.66 18.84 5.48
CA GLN A 214 13.56 18.12 6.10
C GLN A 214 13.93 16.67 6.42
N GLY A 215 15.21 16.29 6.38
CA GLY A 215 15.70 14.95 6.74
C GLY A 215 15.24 13.83 5.82
N ARG A 216 14.74 14.13 4.61
CA ARG A 216 14.38 13.09 3.64
C ARG A 216 15.63 12.59 2.93
N LEU A 217 15.68 11.28 2.73
CA LEU A 217 16.76 10.59 2.06
C LEU A 217 16.62 10.73 0.55
N HIS A 218 17.66 11.22 -0.12
CA HIS A 218 17.77 11.31 -1.57
C HIS A 218 18.94 10.46 -2.06
N LEU A 219 18.66 9.56 -2.99
CA LEU A 219 19.68 8.75 -3.66
C LEU A 219 20.09 9.43 -4.96
N ALA A 220 21.39 9.53 -5.20
CA ALA A 220 21.93 10.02 -6.46
C ALA A 220 21.50 9.10 -7.61
N ALA A 221 21.22 9.70 -8.77
CA ALA A 221 20.93 8.94 -9.98
C ALA A 221 22.15 8.08 -10.34
N LEU A 222 21.90 6.79 -10.58
CA LEU A 222 22.93 5.90 -11.12
C LEU A 222 23.34 6.40 -12.51
N PRO A 223 24.65 6.56 -12.80
CA PRO A 223 25.11 6.88 -14.13
C PRO A 223 24.59 5.81 -15.10
N ALA A 224 24.15 6.23 -16.28
CA ALA A 224 23.77 5.29 -17.33
C ALA A 224 25.01 4.47 -17.70
N GLU A 225 24.88 3.14 -17.73
CA GLU A 225 25.93 2.30 -18.29
C GLU A 225 26.02 2.59 -19.78
N ALA A 226 27.24 2.73 -20.29
CA ALA A 226 27.46 2.90 -21.72
C ALA A 226 26.85 1.69 -22.44
N GLU A 227 25.90 1.95 -23.33
CA GLU A 227 25.38 0.89 -24.19
C GLU A 227 26.44 0.56 -25.23
N PRO A 228 26.89 -0.71 -25.33
CA PRO A 228 27.83 -1.08 -26.36
C PRO A 228 27.16 -0.95 -27.73
N PRO A 229 27.90 -0.54 -28.79
CA PRO A 229 27.34 -0.47 -30.14
C PRO A 229 26.71 -1.79 -30.60
N SER A 230 27.18 -2.93 -30.09
CA SER A 230 26.58 -4.25 -30.34
C SER A 230 25.13 -4.35 -29.86
N LEU A 231 24.82 -3.83 -28.67
CA LEU A 231 23.46 -3.80 -28.13
C LEU A 231 22.55 -2.86 -28.92
N GLU A 232 23.05 -1.67 -29.25
CA GLU A 232 22.29 -0.69 -30.03
C GLU A 232 21.94 -1.25 -31.42
N ASN A 233 22.93 -1.83 -32.11
CA ASN A 233 22.72 -2.48 -33.40
C ASN A 233 21.76 -3.67 -33.29
N LEU A 234 21.93 -4.54 -32.29
CA LEU A 234 21.02 -5.66 -32.06
C LEU A 234 19.58 -5.19 -31.81
N ARG A 235 19.38 -4.11 -31.05
CA ARG A 235 18.06 -3.52 -30.81
C ARG A 235 17.42 -3.01 -32.10
N VAL A 236 18.18 -2.32 -32.96
CA VAL A 236 17.70 -1.81 -34.25
C VAL A 236 17.33 -2.97 -35.17
N LEU A 237 18.25 -3.92 -35.36
CA LEU A 237 18.05 -5.06 -36.24
C LEU A 237 16.83 -5.89 -35.82
N THR A 238 16.79 -6.34 -34.57
CA THR A 238 15.68 -7.13 -34.05
C THR A 238 14.36 -6.37 -34.16
N SER A 239 14.32 -5.07 -33.88
CA SER A 239 13.08 -4.29 -33.98
C SER A 239 12.58 -4.13 -35.42
N ARG A 240 13.47 -4.06 -36.42
CA ARG A 240 13.09 -4.01 -37.84
C ARG A 240 12.57 -5.34 -38.36
N MET A 241 13.08 -6.46 -37.83
CA MET A 241 12.69 -7.81 -38.21
C MET A 241 11.30 -8.22 -37.72
N LEU A 242 10.76 -7.56 -36.68
CA LEU A 242 9.43 -7.87 -36.17
C LEU A 242 8.34 -7.59 -37.23
N PRO A 243 7.34 -8.47 -37.39
CA PRO A 243 6.29 -8.29 -38.38
C PRO A 243 5.44 -7.06 -38.06
N ARG A 244 4.96 -6.36 -39.09
CA ARG A 244 3.98 -5.29 -38.93
C ARG A 244 2.59 -5.89 -38.86
N VAL A 245 1.91 -5.74 -37.73
CA VAL A 245 0.62 -6.41 -37.44
C VAL A 245 -0.37 -5.47 -36.79
N ASP A 246 -1.66 -5.73 -36.99
CA ASP A 246 -2.73 -5.02 -36.27
C ASP A 246 -2.91 -5.59 -34.86
N LEU A 247 -3.36 -4.75 -33.91
CA LEU A 247 -3.58 -5.17 -32.52
C LEU A 247 -4.48 -6.42 -32.38
N PRO A 248 -5.60 -6.58 -33.12
CA PRO A 248 -6.39 -7.79 -33.06
C PRO A 248 -5.67 -9.04 -33.58
N GLU A 249 -4.78 -8.92 -34.55
CA GLU A 249 -3.99 -10.04 -35.08
C GLU A 249 -3.05 -10.59 -34.00
N VAL A 250 -2.39 -9.70 -33.24
CA VAL A 250 -1.58 -10.06 -32.06
C VAL A 250 -2.39 -10.90 -31.06
N LEU A 251 -3.63 -10.50 -30.77
CA LEU A 251 -4.48 -11.22 -29.82
C LEU A 251 -4.89 -12.59 -30.36
N LEU A 252 -5.31 -12.66 -31.63
CA LEU A 252 -5.75 -13.89 -32.27
C LEU A 252 -4.59 -14.90 -32.37
N GLU A 253 -3.41 -14.43 -32.73
CA GLU A 253 -2.22 -15.28 -32.82
C GLU A 253 -1.77 -15.77 -31.44
N VAL A 254 -1.71 -14.90 -30.43
CA VAL A 254 -1.41 -15.31 -29.05
C VAL A 254 -2.44 -16.31 -28.50
N PHE A 255 -3.72 -16.12 -28.80
CA PHE A 255 -4.77 -17.04 -28.37
C PHE A 255 -4.64 -18.40 -29.05
N SER A 256 -4.18 -18.44 -30.30
CA SER A 256 -3.91 -19.69 -31.01
C SER A 256 -2.81 -20.51 -30.33
N TRP A 257 -1.81 -19.86 -29.72
CA TRP A 257 -0.71 -20.54 -29.03
C TRP A 257 -1.07 -20.99 -27.61
N THR A 258 -1.91 -20.19 -26.95
CA THR A 258 -2.16 -20.30 -25.49
C THR A 258 -3.48 -20.99 -25.16
N GLY A 259 -4.39 -21.13 -26.13
CA GLY A 259 -5.76 -21.60 -25.90
C GLY A 259 -6.62 -20.60 -25.12
N ALA A 260 -6.15 -19.35 -24.93
CA ALA A 260 -6.81 -18.37 -24.06
C ALA A 260 -8.25 -18.02 -24.48
N ALA A 261 -8.62 -18.24 -25.75
CA ALA A 261 -9.98 -18.08 -26.25
C ALA A 261 -11.01 -18.96 -25.50
N GLU A 262 -10.60 -20.11 -24.96
CA GLU A 262 -11.48 -21.04 -24.25
C GLU A 262 -11.84 -20.57 -22.83
N ALA A 263 -11.14 -19.55 -22.30
CA ALA A 263 -11.33 -19.02 -20.96
C ALA A 263 -12.41 -17.91 -20.86
N PHE A 264 -13.00 -17.49 -21.99
CA PHE A 264 -14.01 -16.42 -22.01
C PHE A 264 -15.44 -16.98 -21.87
N THR A 265 -16.13 -16.63 -20.78
CA THR A 265 -17.56 -16.94 -20.54
C THR A 265 -18.34 -15.67 -20.13
N SER A 266 -19.69 -15.70 -20.22
CA SER A 266 -20.63 -14.57 -20.06
C SER A 266 -20.43 -13.66 -18.82
N ILE A 267 -20.69 -12.36 -19.04
CA ILE A 267 -20.56 -11.20 -18.13
C ILE A 267 -21.69 -11.16 -17.07
N THR A 268 -21.37 -11.44 -15.80
CA THR A 268 -22.02 -10.82 -14.60
C THR A 268 -21.24 -11.18 -13.32
N GLY A 269 -20.58 -10.20 -12.67
CA GLY A 269 -20.13 -10.30 -11.26
C GLY A 269 -18.75 -9.68 -10.95
N GLY A 270 -18.71 -8.49 -10.32
CA GLY A 270 -17.50 -7.71 -10.00
C GLY A 270 -17.06 -7.69 -8.52
N GLU A 271 -15.82 -7.24 -8.26
CA GLU A 271 -15.28 -6.77 -6.96
C GLU A 271 -13.94 -6.01 -7.09
N ALA A 272 -13.78 -4.93 -6.29
CA ALA A 272 -12.80 -3.84 -6.44
C ALA A 272 -11.48 -3.93 -5.63
N ARG A 273 -10.47 -3.11 -6.01
CA ARG A 273 -9.14 -2.92 -5.38
C ARG A 273 -8.72 -1.46 -5.13
N LEU A 274 -7.76 -1.30 -4.22
CA LEU A 274 -7.34 -0.10 -3.49
C LEU A 274 -6.04 0.55 -4.06
N ALA A 275 -5.90 1.85 -3.80
CA ALA A 275 -4.87 2.77 -4.30
C ALA A 275 -3.63 2.93 -3.39
N ASP A 276 -2.61 3.57 -3.99
CA ASP A 276 -1.22 3.79 -3.59
C ASP A 276 -0.92 4.39 -2.21
N LEU A 277 0.32 4.20 -1.74
CA LEU A 277 0.91 4.92 -0.61
C LEU A 277 2.26 5.55 -1.00
N PRO A 278 2.33 6.90 -1.04
CA PRO A 278 3.58 7.65 -1.12
C PRO A 278 4.06 7.99 0.30
N ASP A 279 5.11 7.32 0.79
CA ASP A 279 5.95 7.89 1.84
C ASP A 279 7.29 7.15 1.91
N GLN A 280 8.42 7.86 1.83
CA GLN A 280 9.77 7.32 1.97
C GLN A 280 10.30 7.48 3.42
N LYS A 281 9.39 7.51 4.39
CA LYS A 281 9.72 7.54 5.82
C LYS A 281 10.40 6.25 6.29
N LEU A 282 11.51 6.41 7.02
CA LEU A 282 12.23 5.33 7.70
C LEU A 282 11.72 5.13 9.13
N TRP A 283 11.87 3.91 9.65
CA TRP A 283 11.31 3.50 10.94
C TRP A 283 12.37 2.83 11.82
N ARG A 284 12.34 3.13 13.13
CA ARG A 284 13.25 2.55 14.13
C ARG A 284 12.49 1.86 15.26
N VAL A 285 13.13 0.87 15.88
CA VAL A 285 12.61 0.17 17.07
C VAL A 285 12.95 0.96 18.33
N ASP A 286 14.24 1.23 18.57
CA ASP A 286 14.68 2.07 19.69
C ASP A 286 14.66 3.54 19.31
N THR A 287 13.86 4.33 20.03
CA THR A 287 13.75 5.79 19.85
C THR A 287 14.89 6.56 20.50
N LYS A 288 15.66 5.93 21.40
CA LYS A 288 16.78 6.54 22.13
C LYS A 288 18.12 6.36 21.44
N ALA A 289 18.22 5.40 20.51
CA ALA A 289 19.41 5.20 19.70
C ALA A 289 19.67 6.39 18.77
N ASP A 290 20.94 6.81 18.70
CA ASP A 290 21.41 7.83 17.77
C ASP A 290 22.10 7.17 16.58
N TYR A 291 21.53 7.41 15.40
CA TYR A 291 22.00 6.92 14.10
C TYR A 291 22.61 8.05 13.25
N GLY A 292 23.02 9.17 13.85
CA GLY A 292 23.61 10.31 13.14
C GLY A 292 22.59 10.97 12.19
N PRO A 293 22.93 11.25 10.91
CA PRO A 293 22.01 11.87 9.96
C PRO A 293 20.70 11.10 9.74
N PHE A 294 20.72 9.77 9.90
CA PHE A 294 19.51 8.95 9.83
C PHE A 294 18.56 9.16 11.00
N SER A 295 19.01 9.71 12.14
CA SER A 295 18.13 10.06 13.27
C SER A 295 17.04 11.06 12.85
N THR A 296 17.35 11.95 11.88
CA THR A 296 16.41 12.94 11.34
C THR A 296 15.45 12.35 10.30
N ALA A 297 15.85 11.26 9.61
CA ALA A 297 15.05 10.55 8.60
C ALA A 297 14.16 9.45 9.20
N ALA A 298 14.65 8.74 10.23
CA ALA A 298 13.99 7.66 10.94
C ALA A 298 13.00 8.16 12.01
N ARG A 299 12.04 8.98 11.57
CA ARG A 299 10.99 9.56 12.44
C ARG A 299 9.88 8.57 12.79
N GLY A 300 9.85 7.41 12.14
CA GLY A 300 8.87 6.36 12.41
C GLY A 300 9.26 5.50 13.59
N ARG A 301 8.28 5.08 14.41
CA ARG A 301 8.49 4.09 15.48
C ARG A 301 7.83 2.77 15.12
N ILE A 302 8.55 1.66 15.31
CA ILE A 302 8.00 0.30 15.22
C ILE A 302 7.56 -0.15 16.62
N ASP A 303 6.33 -0.64 16.75
CA ASP A 303 5.76 -1.17 17.99
C ASP A 303 5.79 -2.71 17.92
N LEU A 304 6.84 -3.31 18.47
CA LEU A 304 7.01 -4.78 18.45
C LEU A 304 5.98 -5.49 19.31
N ASP A 305 5.53 -4.89 20.42
CA ASP A 305 4.52 -5.51 21.28
C ASP A 305 3.17 -5.60 20.59
N ARG A 306 2.84 -4.63 19.74
CA ARG A 306 1.69 -4.74 18.84
C ARG A 306 1.84 -5.87 17.84
N VAL A 307 3.01 -6.03 17.22
CA VAL A 307 3.24 -7.15 16.28
C VAL A 307 3.11 -8.49 17.00
N ARG A 308 3.71 -8.63 18.20
CA ARG A 308 3.60 -9.83 19.04
C ARG A 308 2.16 -10.17 19.39
N ARG A 309 1.36 -9.18 19.83
CA ARG A 309 -0.05 -9.38 20.19
C ARG A 309 -0.92 -9.87 19.03
N HIS A 310 -0.57 -9.52 17.81
CA HIS A 310 -1.32 -9.87 16.59
C HIS A 310 -0.65 -10.97 15.75
N TRP A 311 0.46 -11.58 16.21
CA TRP A 311 1.25 -12.50 15.38
C TRP A 311 0.45 -13.67 14.84
N GLU A 312 -0.36 -14.31 15.69
CA GLU A 312 -1.21 -15.42 15.28
C GLU A 312 -2.20 -15.01 14.18
N ASP A 313 -2.78 -13.81 14.28
CA ASP A 313 -3.68 -13.26 13.28
C ASP A 313 -2.94 -12.88 11.99
N ILE A 314 -1.69 -12.38 12.07
CA ILE A 314 -0.81 -12.12 10.91
C ILE A 314 -0.54 -13.42 10.16
N LEU A 315 -0.10 -14.47 10.87
CA LEU A 315 0.17 -15.78 10.27
C LEU A 315 -1.08 -16.37 9.62
N ARG A 316 -2.24 -16.19 10.25
CA ARG A 316 -3.53 -16.65 9.71
C ARG A 316 -3.92 -15.91 8.44
N VAL A 317 -3.65 -14.61 8.32
CA VAL A 317 -3.83 -13.85 7.08
C VAL A 317 -2.91 -14.38 6.00
N VAL A 318 -1.61 -14.53 6.29
CA VAL A 318 -0.60 -15.03 5.35
C VAL A 318 -0.99 -16.42 4.84
N ALA A 319 -1.37 -17.34 5.73
CA ALA A 319 -1.80 -18.67 5.35
C ALA A 319 -3.10 -18.68 4.56
N SER A 320 -4.06 -17.81 4.89
CA SER A 320 -5.31 -17.70 4.13
C SER A 320 -5.08 -17.20 2.71
N ILE A 321 -4.10 -16.32 2.50
CA ILE A 321 -3.68 -15.88 1.17
C ILE A 321 -2.94 -17.02 0.45
N HIS A 322 -1.94 -17.62 1.11
CA HIS A 322 -1.07 -18.63 0.52
C HIS A 322 -1.85 -19.88 0.08
N THR A 323 -2.89 -20.26 0.82
CA THR A 323 -3.78 -21.39 0.50
C THR A 323 -4.91 -21.03 -0.47
N GLY A 324 -5.04 -19.76 -0.86
CA GLY A 324 -6.13 -19.28 -1.72
C GLY A 324 -7.49 -19.20 -1.03
N ALA A 325 -7.58 -19.40 0.29
CA ALA A 325 -8.82 -19.29 1.07
C ALA A 325 -9.40 -17.87 1.05
N VAL A 326 -8.55 -16.85 0.94
CA VAL A 326 -8.95 -15.44 0.80
C VAL A 326 -8.10 -14.76 -0.27
N ARG A 327 -8.71 -13.93 -1.12
CA ARG A 327 -8.00 -13.14 -2.13
C ARG A 327 -7.31 -11.93 -1.49
N ALA A 328 -6.18 -11.50 -2.03
CA ALA A 328 -5.42 -10.37 -1.49
C ALA A 328 -6.22 -9.05 -1.41
N HIS A 329 -7.19 -8.82 -2.31
CA HIS A 329 -8.04 -7.62 -2.27
C HIS A 329 -9.01 -7.64 -1.09
N ASP A 330 -9.58 -8.81 -0.79
CA ASP A 330 -10.44 -9.00 0.37
C ASP A 330 -9.67 -8.72 1.64
N VAL A 331 -8.42 -9.16 1.71
CA VAL A 331 -7.51 -8.86 2.83
C VAL A 331 -7.27 -7.35 2.93
N ILE A 332 -6.99 -6.62 1.85
CA ILE A 332 -6.78 -5.17 1.92
C ILE A 332 -8.04 -4.44 2.44
N ARG A 333 -9.23 -4.82 1.96
CA ARG A 333 -10.53 -4.29 2.45
C ARG A 333 -10.84 -4.71 3.90
N MET A 334 -10.30 -5.83 4.34
CA MET A 334 -10.40 -6.35 5.70
C MET A 334 -9.46 -5.60 6.66
N LEU A 335 -8.27 -5.25 6.19
CA LEU A 335 -7.22 -4.57 6.95
C LEU A 335 -7.36 -3.04 6.94
N SER A 336 -8.28 -2.47 6.17
CA SER A 336 -8.54 -1.04 6.11
C SER A 336 -10.03 -0.72 5.96
N ARG A 337 -10.51 0.33 6.64
CA ARG A 337 -11.89 0.82 6.49
C ARG A 337 -11.87 2.35 6.42
N ASP A 338 -12.56 2.90 5.43
CA ASP A 338 -12.63 4.36 5.19
C ASP A 338 -11.23 5.01 5.17
N GLY A 339 -10.25 4.33 4.56
CA GLY A 339 -8.85 4.78 4.47
C GLY A 339 -8.01 4.60 5.75
N HIS A 340 -8.58 4.06 6.83
CA HIS A 340 -7.87 3.87 8.10
C HIS A 340 -7.55 2.37 8.31
N PRO A 341 -6.30 2.02 8.65
CA PRO A 341 -5.94 0.64 8.92
C PRO A 341 -6.63 0.14 10.21
N THR A 342 -7.05 -1.13 10.21
CA THR A 342 -7.44 -1.86 11.43
C THR A 342 -6.20 -2.17 12.27
N PRO A 343 -6.27 -2.51 13.56
CA PRO A 343 -5.07 -2.86 14.33
C PRO A 343 -4.30 -4.07 13.82
N LEU A 344 -4.96 -5.05 13.21
CA LEU A 344 -4.27 -6.10 12.47
C LEU A 344 -3.55 -5.52 11.23
N GLY A 345 -4.20 -4.60 10.50
CA GLY A 345 -3.56 -3.86 9.40
C GLY A 345 -2.39 -2.99 9.86
N GLU A 346 -2.49 -2.35 11.02
CA GLU A 346 -1.41 -1.59 11.65
C GLU A 346 -0.27 -2.52 12.08
N ALA A 347 -0.57 -3.66 12.68
CA ALA A 347 0.44 -4.66 13.07
C ALA A 347 1.19 -5.19 11.84
N ILE A 348 0.48 -5.54 10.76
CA ILE A 348 1.09 -5.92 9.47
C ILE A 348 1.93 -4.77 8.90
N ALA A 349 1.44 -3.53 8.99
CA ALA A 349 2.21 -2.36 8.56
C ALA A 349 3.48 -2.16 9.40
N HIS A 350 3.42 -2.34 10.73
CA HIS A 350 4.58 -2.29 11.62
C HIS A 350 5.61 -3.37 11.28
N TYR A 351 5.16 -4.59 11.01
CA TYR A 351 6.03 -5.67 10.55
C TYR A 351 6.67 -5.32 9.19
N GLY A 352 5.87 -4.92 8.19
CA GLY A 352 6.36 -4.56 6.86
C GLY A 352 7.28 -3.33 6.84
N ARG A 353 7.15 -2.41 7.80
CA ARG A 353 8.06 -1.26 7.95
C ARG A 353 9.48 -1.67 8.31
N ILE A 354 9.69 -2.82 8.96
CA ILE A 354 11.02 -3.36 9.24
C ILE A 354 11.69 -3.71 7.91
N GLU A 355 11.07 -4.59 7.13
CA GLU A 355 11.58 -5.02 5.82
C GLU A 355 11.73 -3.86 4.84
N LYS A 356 10.78 -2.91 4.85
CA LYS A 356 10.90 -1.68 4.05
C LYS A 356 12.12 -0.85 4.45
N THR A 357 12.39 -0.70 5.75
CA THR A 357 13.53 0.12 6.21
C THR A 357 14.86 -0.57 5.88
N LEU A 358 14.95 -1.89 6.07
CA LEU A 358 16.08 -2.71 5.64
C LEU A 358 16.30 -2.61 4.12
N HIS A 359 15.23 -2.68 3.33
CA HIS A 359 15.31 -2.51 1.88
C HIS A 359 15.88 -1.14 1.48
N VAL A 360 15.39 -0.06 2.10
CA VAL A 360 15.91 1.29 1.80
C VAL A 360 17.36 1.44 2.24
N GLN A 361 17.77 0.88 3.39
CA GLN A 361 19.17 0.89 3.83
C GLN A 361 20.08 0.11 2.87
N ARG A 362 19.63 -1.04 2.37
CA ARG A 362 20.36 -1.80 1.36
C ARG A 362 20.50 -1.03 0.05
N MET A 363 19.49 -0.25 -0.33
CA MET A 363 19.59 0.68 -1.47
C MET A 363 20.61 1.80 -1.23
N VAL A 364 20.93 2.17 0.01
CA VAL A 364 21.94 3.20 0.31
C VAL A 364 23.35 2.65 0.12
N ASP A 365 23.57 1.41 0.56
CA ASP A 365 24.90 0.80 0.68
C ASP A 365 25.32 -0.01 -0.56
N ASP A 366 24.37 -0.74 -1.17
CA ASP A 366 24.65 -1.67 -2.26
C ASP A 366 24.27 -1.07 -3.63
N THR A 367 25.29 -0.73 -4.42
CA THR A 367 25.10 -0.20 -5.78
C THR A 367 24.60 -1.25 -6.77
N GLY A 368 24.97 -2.52 -6.60
CA GLY A 368 24.48 -3.63 -7.42
C GLY A 368 22.99 -3.86 -7.18
N TYR A 369 22.59 -3.94 -5.91
CA TYR A 369 21.19 -4.06 -5.52
C TYR A 369 20.33 -2.91 -6.05
N ARG A 370 20.82 -1.67 -5.99
CA ARG A 370 20.13 -0.52 -6.61
C ARG A 370 19.90 -0.68 -8.10
N ARG A 371 20.88 -1.22 -8.83
CA ARG A 371 20.76 -1.45 -10.28
C ARG A 371 19.71 -2.51 -10.57
N ASP A 372 19.69 -3.60 -9.82
CA ASP A 372 18.68 -4.66 -9.96
C ASP A 372 17.26 -4.14 -9.73
N ILE A 373 17.05 -3.36 -8.67
CA ILE A 373 15.76 -2.72 -8.38
C ILE A 373 15.38 -1.71 -9.47
N LYS A 374 16.33 -0.91 -9.97
CA LYS A 374 16.10 0.01 -11.09
C LYS A 374 15.75 -0.74 -12.39
N ALA A 375 16.36 -1.90 -12.65
CA ALA A 375 16.01 -2.73 -13.80
C ALA A 375 14.56 -3.24 -13.70
N GLN A 376 14.12 -3.66 -12.52
CA GLN A 376 12.72 -4.04 -12.26
C GLN A 376 11.76 -2.84 -12.40
N ALA A 377 12.14 -1.67 -11.89
CA ALA A 377 11.35 -0.45 -12.04
C ALA A 377 11.22 -0.04 -13.51
N ASN A 378 12.31 -0.09 -14.29
CA ASN A 378 12.32 0.17 -15.73
C ASN A 378 11.40 -0.80 -16.49
N LEU A 379 11.33 -2.08 -16.07
CA LEU A 379 10.39 -3.04 -16.63
C LEU A 379 8.94 -2.60 -16.40
N GLN A 380 8.63 -2.15 -15.19
CA GLN A 380 7.30 -1.66 -14.82
C GLN A 380 6.94 -0.35 -15.53
N GLU A 381 7.88 0.58 -15.69
CA GLU A 381 7.69 1.80 -16.47
C GLU A 381 7.47 1.50 -17.96
N GLY A 382 8.22 0.56 -18.53
CA GLY A 382 8.03 0.08 -19.90
C GLY A 382 6.63 -0.51 -20.11
N ARG A 383 6.17 -1.31 -19.14
CA ARG A 383 4.80 -1.82 -19.08
C ARG A 383 3.76 -0.69 -19.05
N HIS A 384 3.93 0.31 -18.17
CA HIS A 384 3.01 1.45 -18.09
C HIS A 384 3.02 2.32 -19.35
N ALA A 385 4.17 2.48 -20.00
CA ALA A 385 4.28 3.19 -21.27
C ALA A 385 3.53 2.46 -22.40
N LEU A 386 3.63 1.13 -22.46
CA LEU A 386 2.86 0.31 -23.39
C LEU A 386 1.35 0.41 -23.10
N ALA A 387 0.95 0.29 -21.83
CA ALA A 387 -0.45 0.43 -21.40
C ALA A 387 -1.07 1.78 -21.83
N ARG A 388 -0.33 2.89 -21.65
CA ARG A 388 -0.78 4.22 -22.08
C ARG A 388 -0.97 4.33 -23.59
N ARG A 389 -0.14 3.65 -24.39
CA ARG A 389 -0.27 3.67 -25.86
C ARG A 389 -1.49 2.88 -26.33
N ILE A 390 -1.81 1.77 -25.68
CA ILE A 390 -3.04 0.98 -25.96
C ILE A 390 -4.30 1.83 -25.66
N PHE A 391 -4.26 2.72 -24.65
CA PHE A 391 -5.40 3.50 -24.15
C PHE A 391 -5.62 4.87 -24.86
N HIS A 392 -5.14 5.05 -26.09
CA HIS A 392 -4.95 6.38 -26.72
C HIS A 392 -6.24 7.21 -27.00
N GLY A 393 -7.45 6.67 -26.82
CA GLY A 393 -8.71 7.39 -27.04
C GLY A 393 -9.07 8.48 -26.02
N GLN A 394 -8.39 8.55 -24.86
CA GLN A 394 -8.65 9.53 -23.79
C GLN A 394 -7.39 10.12 -23.13
N ARG A 395 -6.29 10.34 -23.88
CA ARG A 395 -4.99 10.85 -23.35
C ARG A 395 -4.39 10.00 -22.22
N GLY A 396 -4.74 8.71 -22.12
CA GLY A 396 -4.30 7.84 -21.03
C GLY A 396 -4.98 8.12 -19.68
N GLU A 397 -6.05 8.94 -19.64
CA GLU A 397 -6.87 9.13 -18.45
C GLU A 397 -8.18 8.32 -18.57
N LEU A 398 -8.55 7.63 -17.49
CA LEU A 398 -9.83 6.93 -17.37
C LEU A 398 -10.93 7.95 -17.05
N ARG A 399 -11.71 8.39 -18.05
CA ARG A 399 -12.88 9.24 -17.83
C ARG A 399 -14.14 8.60 -18.39
N GLN A 400 -14.83 7.85 -17.53
CA GLN A 400 -16.26 7.59 -17.65
C GLN A 400 -16.95 7.68 -16.28
N ARG A 401 -18.25 8.01 -16.31
CA ARG A 401 -19.10 8.26 -15.14
C ARG A 401 -19.70 7.00 -14.52
N TYR A 402 -19.17 5.81 -14.82
CA TYR A 402 -19.66 4.53 -14.29
C TYR A 402 -18.46 3.59 -14.06
N TYR A 403 -18.32 3.10 -12.82
CA TYR A 403 -17.09 2.47 -12.31
C TYR A 403 -16.94 0.97 -12.67
N GLU A 404 -18.02 0.24 -12.96
CA GLU A 404 -17.96 -1.18 -13.41
C GLU A 404 -17.27 -1.33 -14.78
N GLY A 405 -17.45 -0.36 -15.69
CA GLY A 405 -16.80 -0.37 -17.00
C GLY A 405 -15.27 -0.19 -16.96
N MET A 406 -14.71 0.29 -15.84
CA MET A 406 -13.26 0.47 -15.69
C MET A 406 -12.53 -0.84 -15.33
N GLU A 407 -13.19 -1.79 -14.67
CA GLU A 407 -12.60 -3.08 -14.28
C GLU A 407 -12.43 -4.00 -15.48
N ASP A 408 -13.46 -4.11 -16.32
CA ASP A 408 -13.38 -4.81 -17.60
C ASP A 408 -12.33 -4.16 -18.51
N GLN A 409 -12.23 -2.83 -18.48
CA GLN A 409 -11.18 -2.10 -19.22
C GLN A 409 -9.78 -2.39 -18.70
N LEU A 410 -9.55 -2.48 -17.39
CA LEU A 410 -8.24 -2.80 -16.80
C LEU A 410 -7.87 -4.27 -16.99
N GLY A 411 -8.84 -5.19 -16.86
CA GLY A 411 -8.67 -6.60 -17.15
C GLY A 411 -8.35 -6.85 -18.62
N ALA A 412 -9.11 -6.25 -19.53
CA ALA A 412 -8.84 -6.28 -20.96
C ALA A 412 -7.50 -5.63 -21.30
N LEU A 413 -7.16 -4.49 -20.69
CA LEU A 413 -5.85 -3.86 -20.88
C LEU A 413 -4.70 -4.75 -20.40
N GLY A 414 -4.86 -5.42 -19.26
CA GLY A 414 -3.89 -6.37 -18.75
C GLY A 414 -3.67 -7.56 -19.67
N LEU A 415 -4.77 -8.13 -20.20
CA LEU A 415 -4.75 -9.20 -21.19
C LEU A 415 -4.05 -8.78 -22.49
N VAL A 416 -4.46 -7.65 -23.06
CA VAL A 416 -3.88 -7.11 -24.31
C VAL A 416 -2.40 -6.81 -24.13
N LEU A 417 -2.02 -6.23 -23.00
CA LEU A 417 -0.62 -5.95 -22.69
C LEU A 417 0.19 -7.25 -22.60
N ASN A 418 -0.31 -8.25 -21.88
CA ASN A 418 0.39 -9.52 -21.72
C ASN A 418 0.52 -10.26 -23.06
N ALA A 419 -0.50 -10.17 -23.92
CA ALA A 419 -0.46 -10.73 -25.27
C ALA A 419 0.62 -10.07 -26.12
N ILE A 420 0.70 -8.73 -26.12
CA ILE A 420 1.77 -8.00 -26.82
C ILE A 420 3.16 -8.41 -26.29
N VAL A 421 3.32 -8.52 -24.97
CA VAL A 421 4.61 -8.93 -24.37
C VAL A 421 5.00 -10.33 -24.81
N LEU A 422 4.07 -11.29 -24.81
CA LEU A 422 4.32 -12.66 -25.23
C LEU A 422 4.64 -12.74 -26.73
N PHE A 423 3.86 -12.03 -27.56
CA PHE A 423 4.10 -11.90 -28.99
C PHE A 423 5.51 -11.36 -29.26
N ASN A 424 5.85 -10.21 -28.69
CA ASN A 424 7.15 -9.58 -28.86
C ASN A 424 8.31 -10.47 -28.41
N THR A 425 8.12 -11.23 -27.32
CA THR A 425 9.14 -12.14 -26.81
C THR A 425 9.40 -13.26 -27.83
N ARG A 426 8.35 -13.92 -28.31
CA ARG A 426 8.47 -15.03 -29.27
C ARG A 426 9.07 -14.59 -30.62
N TYR A 427 8.68 -13.41 -31.12
CA TYR A 427 9.24 -12.86 -32.36
C TYR A 427 10.67 -12.34 -32.19
N ARG A 428 11.04 -11.82 -31.01
CA ARG A 428 12.42 -11.45 -30.71
C ARG A 428 13.32 -12.68 -30.64
N ASP A 429 12.86 -13.76 -30.03
CA ASP A 429 13.59 -15.02 -29.99
C ASP A 429 13.82 -15.57 -31.42
N ALA A 430 12.79 -15.51 -32.27
CA ALA A 430 12.92 -15.88 -33.68
C ALA A 430 13.94 -14.99 -34.43
N ALA A 431 13.89 -13.66 -34.23
CA ALA A 431 14.83 -12.73 -34.86
C ALA A 431 16.27 -12.94 -34.41
N ILE A 432 16.49 -13.22 -33.13
CA ILE A 432 17.82 -13.57 -32.60
C ILE A 432 18.33 -14.87 -33.21
N ALA A 433 17.46 -15.89 -33.33
CA ALA A 433 17.82 -17.16 -33.94
C ALA A 433 18.20 -17.00 -35.41
N GLU A 434 17.45 -16.18 -36.17
CA GLU A 434 17.74 -15.89 -37.58
C GLU A 434 19.05 -15.11 -37.76
N LEU A 435 19.30 -14.08 -36.93
CA LEU A 435 20.57 -13.35 -36.94
C LEU A 435 21.77 -14.26 -36.65
N ARG A 436 21.65 -15.16 -35.66
CA ARG A 436 22.68 -16.16 -35.35
C ARG A 436 22.91 -17.12 -36.50
N ALA A 437 21.84 -17.60 -37.14
CA ALA A 437 21.94 -18.48 -38.30
C ALA A 437 22.56 -17.78 -39.52
N GLY A 438 22.31 -16.48 -39.68
CA GLY A 438 22.91 -15.61 -40.70
C GLY A 438 24.36 -15.19 -40.41
N GLY A 439 24.96 -15.66 -39.31
CA GLY A 439 26.36 -15.40 -38.96
C GLY A 439 26.59 -14.05 -38.26
N TYR A 440 25.54 -13.34 -37.85
CA TYR A 440 25.68 -12.13 -37.03
C TYR A 440 26.02 -12.51 -35.58
N GLU A 441 27.03 -11.87 -35.00
CA GLU A 441 27.44 -12.10 -33.61
C GLU A 441 26.41 -11.51 -32.64
N VAL A 442 25.54 -12.36 -32.09
CA VAL A 442 24.61 -11.98 -31.01
C VAL A 442 25.14 -12.43 -29.67
N ARG A 443 25.68 -11.50 -28.88
CA ARG A 443 26.14 -11.76 -27.51
C ARG A 443 24.96 -12.02 -26.58
N ASP A 444 25.06 -13.05 -25.74
CA ASP A 444 23.99 -13.40 -24.78
C ASP A 444 23.70 -12.27 -23.79
N GLU A 445 24.73 -11.51 -23.39
CA GLU A 445 24.60 -10.32 -22.54
C GLU A 445 23.75 -9.21 -23.18
N ASP A 446 23.87 -9.03 -24.50
CA ASP A 446 23.11 -8.02 -25.24
C ASP A 446 21.68 -8.51 -25.50
N ALA A 447 21.52 -9.80 -25.81
CA ALA A 447 20.20 -10.43 -25.94
C ALA A 447 19.38 -10.36 -24.65
N ALA A 448 20.01 -10.54 -23.48
CA ALA A 448 19.33 -10.45 -22.19
C ALA A 448 18.80 -9.03 -21.87
N ARG A 449 19.34 -7.99 -22.50
CA ARG A 449 18.98 -6.57 -22.30
C ARG A 449 17.88 -6.08 -23.23
N LEU A 450 17.38 -6.95 -24.10
CA LEU A 450 16.34 -6.65 -25.08
C LEU A 450 14.95 -6.53 -24.40
N SER A 451 14.34 -5.35 -24.47
CA SER A 451 13.00 -5.10 -23.91
C SER A 451 11.86 -5.76 -24.71
N PRO A 452 10.90 -6.46 -24.07
CA PRO A 452 9.73 -7.01 -24.75
C PRO A 452 8.62 -5.96 -24.98
N PHE A 453 8.82 -4.69 -24.62
CA PHE A 453 7.79 -3.64 -24.71
C PHE A 453 7.86 -2.80 -26.00
N VAL A 454 8.51 -3.33 -27.05
CA VAL A 454 8.57 -2.68 -28.36
C VAL A 454 7.16 -2.60 -28.97
N ARG A 455 6.84 -1.47 -29.60
CA ARG A 455 5.47 -1.19 -30.04
C ARG A 455 5.35 -0.52 -31.40
N GLY A 456 6.48 -0.21 -32.05
CA GLY A 456 6.48 0.47 -33.35
C GLY A 456 5.95 -0.39 -34.50
N HIS A 457 6.01 -1.72 -34.35
CA HIS A 457 5.54 -2.68 -35.36
C HIS A 457 4.06 -3.08 -35.18
N ILE A 458 3.38 -2.56 -34.16
CA ILE A 458 1.98 -2.88 -33.88
C ILE A 458 1.12 -1.68 -34.22
N ASN A 459 0.24 -1.83 -35.21
CA ASN A 459 -0.74 -0.82 -35.51
C ASN A 459 -1.87 -0.85 -34.47
N MET A 460 -2.00 0.27 -33.74
CA MET A 460 -2.99 0.47 -32.67
C MET A 460 -4.06 1.50 -33.06
N LEU A 461 -4.10 1.94 -34.32
CA LEU A 461 -5.00 2.99 -34.82
C LEU A 461 -5.63 2.59 -36.16
N GLY A 462 -6.82 3.12 -36.45
CA GLY A 462 -7.46 2.96 -37.77
C GLY A 462 -8.48 1.82 -37.85
N ARG A 463 -8.68 1.28 -39.06
CA ARG A 463 -9.61 0.17 -39.33
C ARG A 463 -8.87 -1.15 -39.18
N TYR A 464 -9.33 -1.99 -38.27
CA TYR A 464 -8.78 -3.32 -38.08
C TYR A 464 -9.43 -4.35 -39.00
N SER A 465 -8.62 -5.29 -39.50
CA SER A 465 -9.10 -6.56 -40.02
C SER A 465 -9.16 -7.61 -38.90
N PHE A 466 -10.23 -8.40 -38.85
CA PHE A 466 -10.37 -9.51 -37.89
C PHE A 466 -10.12 -10.88 -38.55
N LEU A 467 -9.51 -10.87 -39.73
CA LEU A 467 -9.14 -12.10 -40.44
C LEU A 467 -7.82 -12.59 -39.86
N ALA A 468 -7.87 -13.59 -38.97
CA ALA A 468 -6.67 -14.29 -38.54
C ALA A 468 -6.07 -15.04 -39.76
N PRO A 469 -4.79 -14.82 -40.10
CA PRO A 469 -4.11 -15.68 -41.07
C PRO A 469 -4.02 -17.11 -40.50
N ASP A 470 -4.35 -18.11 -41.31
CA ASP A 470 -4.15 -19.52 -40.93
C ASP A 470 -2.65 -19.84 -41.03
N LEU A 471 -1.93 -19.59 -39.94
CA LEU A 471 -0.50 -19.83 -39.84
C LEU A 471 -0.17 -21.28 -39.43
N ALA A 472 -1.17 -22.14 -39.18
CA ALA A 472 -0.99 -23.52 -38.74
C ALA A 472 0.04 -23.71 -37.58
N GLY A 473 0.14 -22.73 -36.68
CA GLY A 473 1.08 -22.72 -35.55
C GLY A 473 2.48 -22.14 -35.84
N ALA A 474 2.77 -21.75 -37.08
CA ALA A 474 3.97 -21.02 -37.46
C ALA A 474 3.90 -19.53 -37.09
N LEU A 475 5.07 -18.87 -37.05
CA LEU A 475 5.17 -17.42 -36.93
C LEU A 475 5.02 -16.77 -38.30
N HIS A 476 4.57 -15.52 -38.34
CA HIS A 476 4.74 -14.63 -39.48
C HIS A 476 6.23 -14.59 -39.91
N PRO A 477 6.50 -14.48 -41.22
CA PRO A 477 7.86 -14.24 -41.70
C PRO A 477 8.45 -12.98 -41.05
N LEU A 478 9.70 -13.08 -40.64
CA LEU A 478 10.45 -11.90 -40.20
C LEU A 478 10.71 -10.99 -41.40
N ARG A 479 10.73 -9.68 -41.14
CA ARG A 479 11.07 -8.67 -42.15
C ARG A 479 12.58 -8.63 -42.37
N ASP A 480 12.99 -8.28 -43.58
CA ASP A 480 14.40 -7.98 -43.86
C ASP A 480 14.81 -6.67 -43.15
N PRO A 481 15.78 -6.69 -42.23
CA PRO A 481 16.21 -5.49 -41.49
C PRO A 481 16.95 -4.45 -42.36
N SER A 482 17.31 -4.81 -43.60
CA SER A 482 17.94 -3.92 -44.58
C SER A 482 16.95 -3.11 -45.42
N GLU A 483 15.67 -3.47 -45.41
CA GLU A 483 14.62 -2.72 -46.09
C GLU A 483 14.32 -1.39 -45.36
N PRO A 484 14.13 -0.27 -46.10
CA PRO A 484 13.77 1.00 -45.50
C PRO A 484 12.36 0.94 -44.88
N ASP A 485 12.17 1.59 -43.73
CA ASP A 485 10.84 1.71 -43.14
C ASP A 485 9.99 2.68 -43.99
N GLU A 486 8.91 2.18 -44.61
CA GLU A 486 8.03 2.98 -45.49
C GLU A 486 7.28 4.14 -44.79
N GLU A 487 7.55 4.43 -43.51
CA GLU A 487 6.90 5.49 -42.71
C GLU A 487 7.86 6.62 -42.27
N GLU A 488 8.91 6.92 -43.03
CA GLU A 488 9.62 8.22 -42.93
C GLU A 488 9.02 9.31 -43.85
N ILE A 489 7.80 9.12 -44.34
CA ILE A 489 7.03 10.13 -45.09
C ILE A 489 5.67 10.35 -44.40
N ASN A 490 5.68 11.08 -43.27
CA ASN A 490 4.71 12.14 -42.90
C ASN A 490 4.91 12.63 -41.46
#